data_AF-A0AB36BIF4-F1
#
_entry.id   AF-A0AB36BIF4-F1
#
_cell.length_a   1.000
_cell.length_b   1.000
_cell.length_c   1.000
_cell.angle_alpha   90.00
_cell.angle_beta   90.00
_cell.angle_gamma   90.00
#
_symmetry.space_group_name_H-M   'P 1'
#
loop_
_entity.id
_entity.type
_entity.pdbx_description
1 polymer ?
#
loop_
_entity_poly.entity_id
_entity_poly.type
_entity_poly.pdbx_seq_one_letter_code
_entity_poly.pdbx_strand_id
1 'polypeptide(L)'
;MGAEHMKEMYNYLTKNNREVLKEYEKGLVAVRDITKATNLDRHYFYNTIVEIDPHITERRKTHRLEIIKDLIKQIELCIPFEYIDINFDELFGKDSGFKDKTAKYQKTRLTNILVKNNYKPEHFKFITIERTLTMWYRIYLMSQRVLKGEETGYRIAKNYNVNPSEVYNLRDYMAENDNRILSAESLEQEQQFLKNVKMFEDYKAGSSIEDLESKYNLESKYINLIIESLDIVDVMIHDKK
;
A
#
# COMPACT_ATOMS: atom_id res chain seq x y z
N MET A 1 -37.61 -22.50 -21.26
CA MET A 1 -37.17 -21.87 -20.00
C MET A 1 -35.65 -21.66 -19.95
N GLY A 2 -34.80 -22.70 -19.98
CA GLY A 2 -33.34 -22.52 -19.91
C GLY A 2 -32.72 -21.65 -21.04
N ALA A 3 -33.13 -21.85 -22.29
CA ALA A 3 -32.65 -21.03 -23.42
C ALA A 3 -33.13 -19.57 -23.37
N GLU A 4 -34.27 -19.31 -22.73
CA GLU A 4 -34.84 -17.98 -22.57
C GLU A 4 -34.10 -17.19 -21.49
N HIS A 5 -33.80 -17.84 -20.36
CA HIS A 5 -32.96 -17.27 -19.29
C HIS A 5 -31.52 -16.98 -19.77
N MET A 6 -30.93 -17.87 -20.59
CA MET A 6 -29.63 -17.61 -21.22
C MET A 6 -29.68 -16.38 -22.14
N LYS A 7 -30.74 -16.24 -22.93
CA LYS A 7 -30.93 -15.07 -23.81
C LYS A 7 -31.12 -13.78 -23.02
N GLU A 8 -31.87 -13.82 -21.92
CA GLU A 8 -32.05 -12.67 -21.02
C GLU A 8 -30.72 -12.23 -20.40
N MET A 9 -29.94 -13.18 -19.86
CA MET A 9 -28.60 -12.91 -19.35
C MET A 9 -27.68 -12.34 -20.44
N TYR A 10 -27.70 -12.91 -21.64
CA TYR A 10 -26.91 -12.43 -22.77
C TYR A 10 -27.23 -10.96 -23.10
N ASN A 11 -28.51 -10.63 -23.22
CA ASN A 11 -28.96 -9.26 -23.48
C ASN A 11 -28.53 -8.30 -22.36
N TYR A 12 -28.65 -8.73 -21.10
CA TYR A 12 -28.24 -7.91 -19.96
C TYR A 12 -26.74 -7.63 -19.94
N LEU A 13 -25.91 -8.63 -20.24
CA LEU A 13 -24.45 -8.51 -20.25
C LEU A 13 -23.93 -7.73 -21.47
N THR A 14 -24.66 -7.74 -22.58
CA THR A 14 -24.23 -7.13 -23.85
C THR A 14 -24.83 -5.75 -24.11
N LYS A 15 -25.82 -5.32 -23.33
CA LYS A 15 -26.41 -3.97 -23.42
C LYS A 15 -25.34 -2.87 -23.28
N ASN A 16 -25.65 -1.68 -23.80
CA ASN A 16 -24.81 -0.49 -23.71
C ASN A 16 -23.34 -0.76 -24.08
N ASN A 17 -23.09 -1.45 -25.20
CA ASN A 17 -21.74 -1.79 -25.64
C ASN A 17 -20.95 -2.59 -24.58
N ARG A 18 -21.61 -3.61 -23.99
CA ARG A 18 -21.03 -4.54 -23.00
C ARG A 18 -20.52 -3.85 -21.73
N GLU A 19 -21.13 -2.75 -21.32
CA GLU A 19 -20.72 -1.96 -20.15
C GLU A 19 -20.62 -2.81 -18.87
N VAL A 20 -21.68 -3.58 -18.55
CA VAL A 20 -21.70 -4.46 -17.37
C VAL A 20 -20.59 -5.51 -17.42
N LEU A 21 -20.31 -6.04 -18.61
CA LEU A 21 -19.24 -7.03 -18.80
C LEU A 21 -17.86 -6.40 -18.54
N LYS A 22 -17.64 -5.19 -19.04
CA LYS A 22 -16.41 -4.41 -18.78
C LYS A 22 -16.27 -4.09 -17.29
N GLU A 23 -17.34 -3.70 -16.61
CA GLU A 23 -17.34 -3.49 -15.16
C GLU A 23 -17.06 -4.79 -14.38
N TYR A 24 -17.60 -5.92 -14.84
CA TYR A 24 -17.29 -7.24 -14.29
C TYR A 24 -15.82 -7.60 -14.49
N GLU A 25 -15.27 -7.40 -15.69
CA GLU A 25 -13.85 -7.68 -15.97
C GLU A 25 -12.92 -6.83 -15.09
N LYS A 26 -13.25 -5.55 -14.87
CA LYS A 26 -12.50 -4.67 -13.95
C LYS A 26 -12.67 -5.01 -12.48
N GLY A 27 -13.64 -5.84 -12.12
CA GLY A 27 -13.90 -6.21 -10.73
C GLY A 27 -14.93 -5.35 -9.99
N LEU A 28 -15.39 -4.25 -10.61
CA LEU A 28 -16.32 -3.28 -10.05
C LEU A 28 -17.68 -3.90 -9.67
N VAL A 29 -18.18 -4.84 -10.48
CA VAL A 29 -19.46 -5.53 -10.26
C VAL A 29 -19.21 -7.00 -9.94
N ALA A 30 -19.89 -7.54 -8.92
CA ALA A 30 -19.84 -8.97 -8.60
C ALA A 30 -20.95 -9.75 -9.29
N VAL A 31 -20.75 -11.07 -9.45
CA VAL A 31 -21.77 -11.98 -10.00
C VAL A 31 -23.07 -11.87 -9.22
N ARG A 32 -22.99 -11.71 -7.88
CA ARG A 32 -24.17 -11.55 -7.02
C ARG A 32 -25.04 -10.37 -7.44
N ASP A 33 -24.43 -9.25 -7.82
CA ASP A 33 -25.15 -8.02 -8.16
C ASP A 33 -25.83 -8.18 -9.52
N ILE A 34 -25.17 -8.87 -10.45
CA ILE A 34 -25.74 -9.26 -11.76
C ILE A 34 -26.93 -10.20 -11.56
N THR A 35 -26.77 -11.27 -10.77
CA THR A 35 -27.86 -12.23 -10.50
C THR A 35 -29.05 -11.58 -9.81
N LYS A 36 -28.81 -10.57 -8.97
CA LYS A 36 -29.88 -9.80 -8.32
C LYS A 36 -30.61 -8.91 -9.33
N ALA A 37 -29.89 -8.29 -10.26
CA ALA A 37 -30.47 -7.43 -11.28
C ALA A 37 -31.28 -8.20 -12.34
N THR A 38 -30.87 -9.43 -12.67
CA THR A 38 -31.57 -10.28 -13.64
C THR A 38 -32.56 -11.25 -13.01
N ASN A 39 -32.53 -11.43 -11.68
CA ASN A 39 -33.29 -12.49 -10.98
C ASN A 39 -33.00 -13.90 -11.55
N LEU A 40 -31.76 -14.14 -12.01
CA LEU A 40 -31.32 -15.41 -12.59
C LEU A 40 -30.20 -16.02 -11.75
N ASP A 41 -30.11 -17.35 -11.76
CA ASP A 41 -29.07 -18.09 -11.06
C ASP A 41 -27.66 -17.88 -11.65
N ARG A 42 -26.64 -18.08 -10.81
CA ARG A 42 -25.21 -17.91 -11.17
C ARG A 42 -24.77 -18.74 -12.36
N HIS A 43 -25.33 -19.94 -12.55
CA HIS A 43 -24.92 -20.82 -13.64
C HIS A 43 -25.24 -20.22 -15.02
N TYR A 44 -26.36 -19.47 -15.14
CA TYR A 44 -26.68 -18.74 -16.37
C TYR A 44 -25.64 -17.68 -16.68
N PHE A 45 -25.16 -16.95 -15.66
CA PHE A 45 -24.07 -15.98 -15.86
C PHE A 45 -22.81 -16.66 -16.41
N TYR A 46 -22.33 -17.73 -15.75
CA TYR A 46 -21.09 -18.39 -16.16
C TYR A 46 -21.17 -19.04 -17.55
N ASN A 47 -22.30 -19.68 -17.87
CA ASN A 47 -22.51 -20.23 -19.20
C ASN A 47 -22.54 -19.11 -20.26
N THR A 48 -23.24 -18.01 -19.97
CA THR A 48 -23.38 -16.89 -20.93
C THR A 48 -22.07 -16.18 -21.18
N ILE A 49 -21.24 -15.93 -20.16
CA ILE A 49 -19.94 -15.28 -20.39
C ILE A 49 -19.01 -16.17 -21.21
N VAL A 50 -19.05 -17.50 -21.03
CA VAL A 50 -18.25 -18.43 -21.83
C VAL A 50 -18.67 -18.43 -23.29
N GLU A 51 -19.98 -18.31 -23.57
CA GLU A 51 -20.50 -18.15 -24.93
C GLU A 51 -20.13 -16.80 -25.57
N ILE A 52 -20.07 -15.72 -24.78
CA ILE A 52 -19.68 -14.39 -25.28
C ILE A 52 -18.18 -14.32 -25.57
N ASP A 53 -17.35 -14.70 -24.60
CA ASP A 53 -15.90 -14.75 -24.68
C ASP A 53 -15.32 -15.61 -23.53
N PRO A 54 -14.68 -16.74 -23.83
CA PRO A 54 -14.17 -17.66 -22.81
C PRO A 54 -13.06 -17.08 -21.91
N HIS A 55 -12.45 -15.96 -22.28
CA HIS A 55 -11.31 -15.37 -21.55
C HIS A 55 -11.71 -14.31 -20.51
N ILE A 56 -12.98 -13.94 -20.39
CA ILE A 56 -13.48 -12.91 -19.46
C ILE A 56 -13.04 -13.16 -18.02
N THR A 57 -13.20 -14.40 -17.55
CA THR A 57 -12.84 -14.79 -16.16
C THR A 57 -11.34 -14.66 -15.92
N GLU A 58 -10.52 -15.05 -16.89
CA GLU A 58 -9.06 -14.93 -16.79
C GLU A 58 -8.61 -13.46 -16.84
N ARG A 59 -9.20 -12.63 -17.71
CA ARG A 59 -8.91 -11.19 -17.73
C ARG A 59 -9.21 -10.54 -16.39
N ARG A 60 -10.37 -10.85 -15.77
CA ARG A 60 -10.70 -10.37 -14.42
C ARG A 60 -9.67 -10.80 -13.37
N LYS A 61 -9.23 -12.05 -13.44
CA LYS A 61 -8.23 -12.59 -12.51
C LYS A 61 -6.88 -11.88 -12.67
N THR A 62 -6.43 -11.69 -13.92
CA THR A 62 -5.19 -10.96 -14.23
C THR A 62 -5.24 -9.51 -13.74
N HIS A 63 -6.32 -8.78 -14.05
CA HIS A 63 -6.53 -7.40 -13.59
C HIS A 63 -6.46 -7.31 -12.06
N ARG A 64 -7.13 -8.23 -11.36
CA ARG A 64 -7.06 -8.29 -9.90
C ARG A 64 -5.64 -8.56 -9.38
N LEU A 65 -4.88 -9.42 -10.05
CA LEU A 65 -3.50 -9.71 -9.66
C LEU A 65 -2.59 -8.50 -9.88
N GLU A 66 -2.83 -7.67 -10.89
CA GLU A 66 -2.10 -6.41 -11.11
C GLU A 66 -2.32 -5.44 -9.95
N ILE A 67 -3.56 -5.26 -9.48
CA ILE A 67 -3.87 -4.44 -8.30
C ILE A 67 -3.18 -4.99 -7.05
N ILE A 68 -3.15 -6.31 -6.87
CA ILE A 68 -2.48 -6.96 -5.74
C ILE A 68 -0.96 -6.75 -5.81
N LYS A 69 -0.35 -6.84 -6.99
CA LYS A 69 1.08 -6.58 -7.19
C LYS A 69 1.43 -5.12 -6.88
N ASP A 70 0.61 -4.17 -7.31
CA ASP A 70 0.79 -2.75 -6.98
C ASP A 70 0.73 -2.53 -5.46
N LEU A 71 -0.29 -3.09 -4.79
CA LEU A 71 -0.39 -3.06 -3.33
C LEU A 71 0.87 -3.60 -2.63
N ILE A 72 1.38 -4.74 -3.07
CA ILE A 72 2.60 -5.35 -2.49
C ILE A 72 3.79 -4.41 -2.67
N LYS A 73 3.98 -3.88 -3.89
CA LYS A 73 5.06 -2.94 -4.17
C LYS A 73 4.98 -1.73 -3.25
N GLN A 74 3.79 -1.17 -3.00
CA GLN A 74 3.62 -0.04 -2.09
C GLN A 74 3.95 -0.40 -0.62
N ILE A 75 3.58 -1.60 -0.16
CA ILE A 75 3.94 -2.10 1.18
C ILE A 75 5.46 -2.27 1.31
N GLU A 76 6.08 -2.91 0.31
CA GLU A 76 7.53 -3.13 0.25
C GLU A 76 8.28 -1.81 0.20
N LEU A 77 7.77 -0.81 -0.52
CA LEU A 77 8.32 0.54 -0.53
C LEU A 77 8.08 1.33 0.75
N CYS A 78 7.59 0.71 1.84
CA CYS A 78 7.29 1.40 3.09
C CYS A 78 6.34 2.60 2.91
N ILE A 79 5.41 2.54 1.94
CA ILE A 79 4.39 3.58 1.80
C ILE A 79 3.37 3.40 2.94
N PRO A 80 3.09 4.45 3.73
CA PRO A 80 2.11 4.37 4.80
C PRO A 80 0.73 3.98 4.30
N PHE A 81 0.00 3.23 5.12
CA PHE A 81 -1.31 2.71 4.76
C PHE A 81 -2.28 3.80 4.29
N GLU A 82 -2.21 4.98 4.90
CA GLU A 82 -3.04 6.14 4.56
C GLU A 82 -2.76 6.68 3.14
N TYR A 83 -1.60 6.36 2.57
CA TYR A 83 -1.09 6.80 1.27
C TYR A 83 -1.11 5.70 0.21
N ILE A 84 -1.62 4.51 0.54
CA ILE A 84 -1.74 3.45 -0.45
C ILE A 84 -2.76 3.87 -1.51
N ASP A 85 -2.29 4.02 -2.74
CA ASP A 85 -3.10 4.40 -3.89
C ASP A 85 -3.35 3.18 -4.77
N ILE A 86 -4.45 2.49 -4.50
CA ILE A 86 -4.95 1.40 -5.34
C ILE A 86 -6.47 1.52 -5.52
N ASN A 87 -6.98 0.93 -6.60
CA ASN A 87 -8.42 0.87 -6.82
C ASN A 87 -9.09 -0.20 -5.94
N PHE A 88 -9.45 0.18 -4.71
CA PHE A 88 -10.15 -0.70 -3.78
C PHE A 88 -11.51 -1.19 -4.31
N ASP A 89 -12.18 -0.40 -5.16
CA ASP A 89 -13.49 -0.76 -5.71
C ASP A 89 -13.34 -1.86 -6.78
N GLU A 90 -12.25 -1.85 -7.53
CA GLU A 90 -11.91 -2.95 -8.45
C GLU A 90 -11.43 -4.21 -7.70
N LEU A 91 -10.77 -4.05 -6.55
CA LEU A 91 -10.30 -5.17 -5.73
C LEU A 91 -11.43 -5.89 -4.97
N PHE A 92 -12.38 -5.13 -4.44
CA PHE A 92 -13.43 -5.62 -3.54
C PHE A 92 -14.86 -5.54 -4.11
N GLY A 93 -15.06 -4.79 -5.19
CA GLY A 93 -16.37 -4.40 -5.73
C GLY A 93 -16.80 -3.01 -5.24
N LYS A 94 -17.46 -2.24 -6.11
CA LYS A 94 -17.89 -0.85 -5.83
C LYS A 94 -18.86 -0.75 -4.65
N ASP A 95 -19.69 -1.77 -4.46
CA ASP A 95 -20.68 -1.84 -3.37
C ASP A 95 -20.15 -2.59 -2.13
N SER A 96 -18.83 -2.77 -2.00
CA SER A 96 -18.23 -3.50 -0.88
C SER A 96 -18.25 -2.73 0.45
N GLY A 97 -18.40 -1.40 0.40
CA GLY A 97 -18.29 -0.51 1.56
C GLY A 97 -16.93 -0.63 2.27
N PHE A 98 -15.87 -1.04 1.56
CA PHE A 98 -14.54 -1.26 2.13
C PHE A 98 -13.93 0.03 2.67
N LYS A 99 -14.05 1.13 1.91
CA LYS A 99 -13.48 2.44 2.23
C LYS A 99 -14.06 3.04 3.52
N ASP A 100 -15.31 2.70 3.85
CA ASP A 100 -16.00 3.19 5.05
C ASP A 100 -15.67 2.40 6.34
N LYS A 101 -14.85 1.35 6.24
CA LYS A 101 -14.45 0.54 7.40
C LYS A 101 -13.25 1.13 8.12
N THR A 102 -13.05 0.71 9.35
CA THR A 102 -11.89 1.11 10.15
C THR A 102 -10.58 0.66 9.49
N ALA A 103 -9.51 1.43 9.67
CA ALA A 103 -8.18 1.08 9.15
C ALA A 103 -7.72 -0.32 9.62
N LYS A 104 -8.05 -0.71 10.86
CA LYS A 104 -7.79 -2.07 11.36
C LYS A 104 -8.46 -3.13 10.50
N TYR A 105 -9.75 -2.96 10.20
CA TYR A 105 -10.49 -3.89 9.37
C TYR A 105 -9.93 -3.94 7.94
N GLN A 106 -9.65 -2.77 7.36
CA GLN A 106 -9.09 -2.67 6.02
C GLN A 106 -7.74 -3.41 5.92
N LYS A 107 -6.81 -3.15 6.83
CA LYS A 107 -5.52 -3.86 6.91
C LYS A 107 -5.70 -5.38 7.03
N THR A 108 -6.57 -5.84 7.94
CA THR A 108 -6.86 -7.28 8.07
C THR A 108 -7.38 -7.88 6.77
N ARG A 109 -8.29 -7.19 6.07
CA ARG A 109 -8.85 -7.67 4.80
C ARG A 109 -7.80 -7.71 3.69
N LEU A 110 -6.93 -6.70 3.60
CA LEU A 110 -5.82 -6.70 2.65
C LEU A 110 -4.84 -7.84 2.95
N THR A 111 -4.42 -8.01 4.21
CA THR A 111 -3.59 -9.15 4.62
C THR A 111 -4.20 -10.48 4.21
N ASN A 112 -5.50 -10.68 4.43
CA ASN A 112 -6.17 -11.93 4.02
C ASN A 112 -6.15 -12.14 2.50
N ILE A 113 -6.29 -11.08 1.70
CA ILE A 113 -6.16 -11.17 0.23
C ILE A 113 -4.74 -11.55 -0.17
N LEU A 114 -3.74 -10.89 0.41
CA LEU A 114 -2.33 -11.18 0.15
C LEU A 114 -2.01 -12.65 0.44
N VAL A 115 -2.36 -13.11 1.65
CA VAL A 115 -2.19 -14.51 2.09
C VAL A 115 -2.88 -15.49 1.14
N LYS A 116 -4.12 -15.21 0.72
CA LYS A 116 -4.88 -16.08 -0.18
C LYS A 116 -4.23 -16.22 -1.57
N ASN A 117 -3.49 -15.21 -2.01
CA ASN A 117 -2.82 -15.21 -3.31
C ASN A 117 -1.34 -15.63 -3.20
N ASN A 118 -0.91 -16.21 -2.08
CA ASN A 118 0.48 -16.61 -1.80
C ASN A 118 1.48 -15.44 -1.88
N TYR A 119 0.99 -14.22 -1.65
CA TYR A 119 1.84 -13.06 -1.52
C TYR A 119 1.90 -12.70 -0.04
N LYS A 120 3.03 -12.95 0.61
CA LYS A 120 3.30 -12.47 1.96
C LYS A 120 4.61 -11.70 1.90
N PRO A 121 4.62 -10.40 2.19
CA PRO A 121 5.88 -9.75 2.50
C PRO A 121 6.36 -10.34 3.83
N GLU A 122 7.21 -11.36 3.79
CA GLU A 122 7.72 -12.03 5.00
C GLU A 122 8.42 -11.04 5.93
N HIS A 123 8.98 -9.99 5.35
CA HIS A 123 9.80 -8.99 6.01
C HIS A 123 9.13 -7.61 6.09
N PHE A 124 7.91 -7.41 5.57
CA PHE A 124 7.27 -6.09 5.60
C PHE A 124 5.91 -6.12 6.29
N LYS A 125 5.73 -5.17 7.21
CA LYS A 125 4.42 -4.86 7.80
C LYS A 125 3.86 -3.55 7.24
N PHE A 126 2.53 -3.42 7.29
CA PHE A 126 1.88 -2.14 7.07
C PHE A 126 2.36 -1.11 8.08
N ILE A 127 2.77 0.06 7.59
CA ILE A 127 3.14 1.20 8.42
C ILE A 127 2.04 2.26 8.40
N THR A 128 2.15 3.24 9.29
CA THR A 128 1.23 4.39 9.37
C THR A 128 2.03 5.66 9.56
N ILE A 129 1.49 6.78 9.07
CA ILE A 129 2.09 8.11 9.27
C ILE A 129 2.31 8.39 10.76
N GLU A 130 1.22 8.45 11.52
CA GLU A 130 1.24 8.99 12.88
C GLU A 130 2.05 8.16 13.87
N ARG A 131 2.08 6.82 13.69
CA ARG A 131 2.73 5.92 14.66
C ARG A 131 4.07 5.43 14.16
N THR A 132 4.10 4.80 12.99
CA THR A 132 5.26 4.02 12.56
C THR A 132 6.28 4.91 11.85
N LEU A 133 5.87 5.60 10.79
CA LEU A 133 6.79 6.42 10.00
C LEU A 133 7.33 7.60 10.82
N THR A 134 6.48 8.26 11.61
CA THR A 134 6.91 9.33 12.53
C THR A 134 7.96 8.84 13.54
N MET A 135 7.76 7.64 14.11
CA MET A 135 8.73 7.06 15.04
C MET A 135 10.04 6.71 14.35
N TRP A 136 9.98 6.03 13.20
CA TRP A 136 11.17 5.65 12.45
C TRP A 136 11.98 6.86 11.97
N TYR A 137 11.32 7.90 11.47
CA TYR A 137 11.98 9.13 11.04
C TYR A 137 12.62 9.87 12.22
N ARG A 138 11.95 9.92 13.38
CA ARG A 138 12.56 10.46 14.61
C ARG A 138 13.79 9.67 15.03
N ILE A 139 13.72 8.33 15.01
CA ILE A 139 14.85 7.46 15.33
C ILE A 139 16.01 7.71 14.37
N TYR A 140 15.74 7.85 13.08
CA TYR A 140 16.74 8.23 12.08
C TYR A 140 17.40 9.59 12.42
N LEU A 141 16.61 10.62 12.71
CA LEU A 141 17.13 11.94 13.05
C LEU A 141 17.96 11.94 14.36
N MET A 142 17.63 11.06 15.31
CA MET A 142 18.43 10.84 16.52
C MET A 142 19.72 10.09 16.22
N SER A 143 19.67 9.03 15.40
CA SER A 143 20.83 8.21 15.05
C SER A 143 21.92 9.03 14.36
N GLN A 144 21.53 9.95 13.47
CA GLN A 144 22.47 10.89 12.84
C GLN A 144 23.21 11.76 13.87
N ARG A 145 22.53 12.20 14.94
CA ARG A 145 23.17 12.98 16.01
C ARG A 145 24.06 12.14 16.90
N VAL A 146 23.65 10.91 17.20
CA VAL A 146 24.46 9.94 17.94
C VAL A 146 25.76 9.65 17.20
N LEU A 147 25.70 9.39 15.89
CA LEU A 147 26.87 9.10 15.06
C LEU A 147 27.83 10.29 14.94
N LYS A 148 27.32 11.52 14.95
CA LYS A 148 28.18 12.72 14.97
C LYS A 148 28.97 12.86 16.27
N GLY A 149 28.44 12.37 17.40
CA GLY A 149 29.13 12.37 18.69
C GLY A 149 29.31 13.75 19.36
N GLU A 150 28.77 14.82 18.76
CA GLU A 150 28.93 16.21 19.23
C GLU A 150 27.95 16.59 20.35
N GLU A 151 26.90 15.79 20.56
CA GLU A 151 25.83 16.06 21.52
C GLU A 151 25.71 14.97 22.59
N THR A 152 25.38 15.37 23.83
CA THR A 152 25.03 14.38 24.87
C THR A 152 23.66 13.76 24.59
N GLY A 153 23.46 12.51 25.05
CA GLY A 153 22.16 11.84 24.92
C GLY A 153 20.99 12.64 25.49
N TYR A 154 21.21 13.36 26.60
CA TYR A 154 20.25 14.30 27.19
C TYR A 154 19.87 15.45 26.25
N ARG A 155 20.85 16.04 25.53
CA ARG A 155 20.58 17.13 24.59
C ARG A 155 19.78 16.63 23.38
N ILE A 156 20.17 15.48 22.82
CA ILE A 156 19.44 14.82 21.74
C ILE A 156 18.00 14.54 22.17
N ALA A 157 17.82 13.96 23.36
CA ALA A 157 16.51 13.61 23.90
C ALA A 157 15.60 14.83 24.05
N LYS A 158 16.15 15.94 24.56
CA LYS A 158 15.44 17.22 24.67
C LYS A 158 14.99 17.74 23.30
N ASN A 159 15.82 17.64 22.27
CA ASN A 159 15.52 18.16 20.93
C ASN A 159 14.36 17.43 20.24
N TYR A 160 14.14 16.15 20.57
CA TYR A 160 13.06 15.35 19.98
C TYR A 160 11.95 14.98 20.96
N ASN A 161 11.96 15.58 22.16
CA ASN A 161 10.99 15.35 23.22
C ASN A 161 10.80 13.86 23.56
N VAL A 162 11.92 13.18 23.83
CA VAL A 162 11.97 11.76 24.23
C VAL A 162 12.70 11.57 25.55
N ASN A 163 12.59 10.40 26.15
CA ASN A 163 13.37 10.06 27.34
C ASN A 163 14.86 9.88 26.96
N PRO A 164 15.83 10.42 27.73
CA PRO A 164 17.26 10.12 27.54
C PRO A 164 17.58 8.63 27.41
N SER A 165 16.87 7.76 28.12
CA SER A 165 17.06 6.31 28.01
C SER A 165 16.82 5.79 26.59
N GLU A 166 15.88 6.37 25.83
CA GLU A 166 15.62 5.97 24.44
C GLU A 166 16.83 6.27 23.54
N VAL A 167 17.51 7.39 23.76
CA VAL A 167 18.72 7.75 22.98
C VAL A 167 19.89 6.85 23.32
N TYR A 168 20.09 6.53 24.60
CA TYR A 168 21.16 5.61 25.01
C TYR A 168 20.89 4.18 24.54
N ASN A 169 19.66 3.70 24.65
CA ASN A 169 19.27 2.40 24.11
C ASN A 169 19.47 2.32 22.59
N LEU A 170 19.14 3.39 21.84
CA LEU A 170 19.40 3.47 20.41
C LEU A 170 20.90 3.38 20.11
N ARG A 171 21.74 4.16 20.81
CA ARG A 171 23.20 4.12 20.65
C ARG A 171 23.77 2.73 20.89
N ASP A 172 23.36 2.10 22.00
CA ASP A 172 23.89 0.79 22.39
C ASP A 172 23.43 -0.28 21.38
N TYR A 173 22.16 -0.24 20.96
CA TYR A 173 21.65 -1.09 19.88
C TYR A 173 22.45 -0.92 18.57
N MET A 174 22.70 0.31 18.14
CA MET A 174 23.47 0.60 16.92
C MET A 174 24.89 0.05 16.99
N ALA A 175 25.55 0.17 18.14
CA ALA A 175 26.91 -0.33 18.36
C ALA A 175 26.98 -1.87 18.30
N GLU A 176 25.92 -2.55 18.72
CA GLU A 176 25.82 -4.01 18.74
C GLU A 176 25.29 -4.63 17.43
N ASN A 177 24.68 -3.83 16.56
CA ASN A 177 23.91 -4.31 15.41
C ASN A 177 24.27 -3.59 14.10
N ASP A 178 25.56 -3.39 13.80
CA ASP A 178 26.04 -2.82 12.53
C ASP A 178 25.36 -1.49 12.13
N ASN A 179 25.15 -0.61 13.11
CA ASN A 179 24.45 0.68 12.96
C ASN A 179 22.98 0.58 12.51
N ARG A 180 22.35 -0.59 12.67
CA ARG A 180 20.89 -0.68 12.56
C ARG A 180 20.22 0.23 13.59
N ILE A 181 19.08 0.79 13.20
CA ILE A 181 18.32 1.74 14.02
C ILE A 181 16.91 1.22 14.36
N LEU A 182 16.40 0.23 13.63
CA LEU A 182 15.03 -0.30 13.81
C LEU A 182 15.04 -1.74 14.36
N SER A 183 15.15 -1.88 15.68
CA SER A 183 15.28 -3.18 16.36
C SER A 183 14.10 -4.13 16.20
N ALA A 184 12.90 -3.61 16.01
CA ALA A 184 11.67 -4.40 15.85
C ALA A 184 11.35 -4.78 14.40
N GLU A 185 12.13 -4.30 13.44
CA GLU A 185 11.86 -4.47 12.01
C GLU A 185 12.87 -5.41 11.35
N SER A 186 12.48 -5.94 10.20
CA SER A 186 13.40 -6.69 9.35
C SER A 186 14.50 -5.77 8.80
N LEU A 187 15.61 -6.39 8.38
CA LEU A 187 16.70 -5.65 7.74
C LEU A 187 16.23 -5.03 6.42
N GLU A 188 15.42 -5.77 5.66
CA GLU A 188 14.89 -5.36 4.35
C GLU A 188 13.98 -4.13 4.49
N GLN A 189 13.08 -4.13 5.47
CA GLN A 189 12.17 -3.02 5.70
C GLN A 189 12.90 -1.77 6.20
N GLU A 190 13.91 -1.95 7.06
CA GLU A 190 14.76 -0.86 7.51
C GLU A 190 15.58 -0.26 6.36
N GLN A 191 16.21 -1.10 5.53
CA GLN A 191 16.98 -0.63 4.37
C GLN A 191 16.12 0.15 3.38
N GLN A 192 14.91 -0.33 3.10
CA GLN A 192 14.00 0.37 2.20
C GLN A 192 13.50 1.69 2.80
N PHE A 193 13.23 1.73 4.11
CA PHE A 193 12.93 2.99 4.81
C PHE A 193 14.10 3.98 4.71
N LEU A 194 15.34 3.55 4.96
CA LEU A 194 16.53 4.41 4.85
C LEU A 194 16.76 4.91 3.41
N LYS A 195 16.50 4.06 2.41
CA LYS A 195 16.51 4.44 0.99
C LYS A 195 15.49 5.55 0.69
N ASN A 196 14.29 5.45 1.24
CA ASN A 196 13.26 6.47 1.10
C ASN A 196 13.65 7.79 1.77
N VAL A 197 14.25 7.74 2.96
CA VAL A 197 14.75 8.94 3.64
C VAL A 197 15.82 9.62 2.79
N LYS A 198 16.76 8.86 2.22
CA LYS A 198 17.78 9.41 1.31
C LYS A 198 17.16 10.07 0.07
N MET A 199 16.14 9.45 -0.50
CA MET A 199 15.38 10.01 -1.64
C MET A 199 14.71 11.34 -1.27
N PHE A 200 14.10 11.41 -0.09
CA PHE A 200 13.49 12.64 0.41
C PHE A 200 14.52 13.74 0.68
N GLU A 201 15.69 13.41 1.23
CA GLU A 201 16.78 14.38 1.39
C GLU A 201 17.27 14.94 0.06
N ASP A 202 17.44 14.09 -0.96
CA ASP A 202 17.83 14.52 -2.30
C ASP A 202 16.78 15.46 -2.91
N TYR A 203 15.49 15.14 -2.72
CA TYR A 203 14.39 16.03 -3.12
C TYR A 203 14.47 17.39 -2.42
N LYS A 204 14.66 17.42 -1.09
CA LYS A 204 14.81 18.66 -0.31
C LYS A 204 16.07 19.45 -0.72
N ALA A 205 17.09 18.78 -1.25
CA ALA A 205 18.29 19.41 -1.81
C ALA A 205 18.10 19.94 -3.25
N GLY A 206 16.92 19.75 -3.86
CA GLY A 206 16.54 20.32 -5.15
C GLY A 206 16.54 19.33 -6.32
N SER A 207 16.70 18.02 -6.09
CA SER A 207 16.51 17.03 -7.16
C SER A 207 15.06 17.02 -7.68
N SER A 208 14.90 16.96 -9.00
CA SER A 208 13.58 16.82 -9.63
C SER A 208 13.04 15.39 -9.48
N ILE A 209 11.75 15.18 -9.73
CA ILE A 209 11.17 13.83 -9.69
C ILE A 209 11.83 12.94 -10.75
N GLU A 210 12.11 13.48 -11.94
CA GLU A 210 12.78 12.78 -13.04
C GLU A 210 14.20 12.33 -12.68
N ASP A 211 14.95 13.16 -11.94
CA ASP A 211 16.28 12.80 -11.41
C ASP A 211 16.17 11.63 -10.43
N LEU A 212 15.16 11.65 -9.56
CA LEU A 212 14.92 10.61 -8.56
C LEU A 212 14.46 9.31 -9.21
N GLU A 213 13.61 9.35 -10.24
CA GLU A 213 13.22 8.17 -11.02
C GLU A 213 14.45 7.43 -11.55
N SER A 214 15.36 8.19 -12.16
CA SER A 214 16.60 7.67 -12.72
C SER A 214 17.53 7.13 -11.64
N LYS A 215 17.74 7.87 -10.55
CA LYS A 215 18.67 7.49 -9.48
C LYS A 215 18.22 6.28 -8.67
N TYR A 216 16.92 6.19 -8.38
CA TYR A 216 16.36 5.16 -7.50
C TYR A 216 15.69 4.00 -8.25
N ASN A 217 15.58 4.10 -9.58
CA ASN A 217 14.89 3.16 -10.46
C ASN A 217 13.46 2.87 -9.96
N LEU A 218 12.69 3.94 -9.79
CA LEU A 218 11.34 3.88 -9.23
C LEU A 218 10.41 4.82 -10.00
N GLU A 219 9.18 4.38 -10.25
CA GLU A 219 8.19 5.19 -10.98
C GLU A 219 7.76 6.42 -10.14
N SER A 220 7.57 7.57 -10.81
CA SER A 220 7.14 8.84 -10.22
C SER A 220 6.00 8.71 -9.23
N LYS A 221 5.00 7.87 -9.53
CA LYS A 221 3.83 7.69 -8.67
C LYS A 221 4.21 7.25 -7.26
N TYR A 222 5.18 6.34 -7.11
CA TYR A 222 5.62 5.89 -5.78
C TYR A 222 6.55 6.91 -5.12
N ILE A 223 7.40 7.57 -5.91
CA ILE A 223 8.28 8.63 -5.40
C ILE A 223 7.45 9.74 -4.76
N ASN A 224 6.39 10.19 -5.44
CA ASN A 224 5.48 11.21 -4.92
C ASN A 224 4.84 10.78 -3.59
N LEU A 225 4.32 9.55 -3.49
CA LEU A 225 3.75 9.03 -2.23
C LEU A 225 4.79 8.98 -1.09
N ILE A 226 6.03 8.60 -1.40
CA ILE A 226 7.13 8.55 -0.43
C ILE A 226 7.51 9.96 0.05
N ILE A 227 7.68 10.90 -0.88
CA ILE A 227 8.04 12.29 -0.55
C ILE A 227 6.92 12.95 0.24
N GLU A 228 5.67 12.84 -0.21
CA GLU A 228 4.53 13.46 0.47
C GLU A 228 4.37 12.95 1.90
N SER A 229 4.50 11.62 2.09
CA SER A 229 4.41 11.02 3.43
C SER A 229 5.56 11.42 4.35
N LEU A 230 6.79 11.53 3.84
CA LEU A 230 7.95 11.97 4.62
C LEU A 230 7.93 13.48 4.92
N ASP A 231 7.45 14.32 4.00
CA ASP A 231 7.33 15.76 4.22
C ASP A 231 6.34 16.07 5.35
N ILE A 232 5.20 15.37 5.38
CA ILE A 232 4.24 15.49 6.50
C ILE A 232 4.88 15.11 7.82
N VAL A 233 5.63 14.01 7.85
CA VAL A 233 6.31 13.56 9.06
C VAL A 233 7.41 14.53 9.49
N ASP A 234 8.15 15.09 8.54
CA ASP A 234 9.18 16.11 8.79
C ASP A 234 8.57 17.34 9.46
N VAL A 235 7.46 17.84 8.92
CA VAL A 235 6.67 18.95 9.51
C VAL A 235 6.17 18.57 10.91
N MET A 236 5.57 17.39 11.10
CA MET A 236 5.04 16.93 12.40
C MET A 236 6.11 16.85 13.50
N ILE A 237 7.37 16.59 13.15
CA ILE A 237 8.47 16.53 14.11
C ILE A 237 9.00 17.93 14.42
N HIS A 238 9.11 18.81 13.43
CA HIS A 238 9.72 20.14 13.59
C HIS A 238 8.76 21.22 14.10
N ASP A 239 7.45 21.10 13.85
CA ASP A 239 6.43 22.09 14.25
C ASP A 239 5.86 21.87 15.67
N LYS A 240 6.24 20.79 16.37
CA LYS A 240 5.82 20.55 17.78
C LYS A 240 6.60 21.38 18.81
N LYS A 241 7.06 22.58 18.44
CA LYS A 241 7.78 23.51 19.32
C LYS A 241 6.87 24.48 20.05
#